data_AF-A0A660UHB1-F1
#
_entry.id   AF-A0A660UHB1-F1
#
_cell.length_a   1.000
_cell.length_b   1.000
_cell.length_c   1.000
_cell.angle_alpha   90.00
_cell.angle_beta   90.00
_cell.angle_gamma   90.00
#
_symmetry.space_group_name_H-M   'P 1'
#
loop_
_entity.id
_entity.type
_entity.pdbx_description
1 polymer ?
#
loop_
_entity_poly.entity_id
_entity_poly.type
_entity_poly.pdbx_seq_one_letter_code
_entity_poly.pdbx_strand_id
1 'polypeptide(L)'
;TSREQFAECAGDLSKKVDTLIVAGGDGTVSDVINAVDPEMKLAYLPLGSACALGQVLGLPFNVEKAAAQIRDGSARHLDLILCDNDKKAIMASIGINSFTLRMREKLLKIGIKGGMAYGIGTTAAYFKYKRTDVTINADGEVFTLRNVITTIIAKTPSFGYRMILVPEAGIDDGYLHVLAVNVGYFRVAYNIFKSFFAPIRTGEYRKATNVAVTLKEPRFLQIDGNIYKKAKEFKFTVLPGALKLIF
;
A
#
# COMPACT_ATOMS: atom_id res chain seq x y z
N THR A 1 -12.25 -4.93 19.08
CA THR A 1 -12.80 -5.43 17.81
C THR A 1 -11.66 -6.01 17.00
N SER A 2 -11.79 -7.24 16.49
CA SER A 2 -10.84 -7.79 15.54
C SER A 2 -10.97 -7.10 14.17
N ARG A 3 -9.98 -7.26 13.28
CA ARG A 3 -10.07 -6.73 11.91
C ARG A 3 -11.18 -7.38 11.11
N GLU A 4 -11.40 -8.68 11.31
CA GLU A 4 -12.49 -9.43 10.68
C GLU A 4 -13.85 -8.89 11.09
N GLN A 5 -14.07 -8.65 12.39
CA GLN A 5 -15.30 -8.04 12.91
C GLN A 5 -15.53 -6.62 12.35
N PHE A 6 -14.45 -5.85 12.17
CA PHE A 6 -14.53 -4.52 11.57
C PHE A 6 -14.95 -4.59 10.10
N ALA A 7 -14.33 -5.47 9.32
CA ALA A 7 -14.66 -5.68 7.91
C ALA A 7 -16.11 -6.17 7.73
N GLU A 8 -16.54 -7.14 8.55
CA GLU A 8 -17.93 -7.64 8.54
C GLU A 8 -18.94 -6.51 8.83
N CYS A 9 -18.67 -5.69 9.85
CA CYS A 9 -19.51 -4.54 10.18
C CYS A 9 -19.58 -3.53 9.03
N ALA A 10 -18.45 -3.24 8.36
CA ALA A 10 -18.42 -2.36 7.19
C ALA A 10 -19.26 -2.94 6.03
N GLY A 11 -19.15 -4.24 5.78
CA GLY A 11 -19.94 -4.95 4.78
C GLY A 11 -21.44 -4.86 5.05
N ASP A 12 -21.87 -5.06 6.29
CA ASP A 12 -23.28 -4.98 6.66
C ASP A 12 -23.85 -3.57 6.64
N LEU A 13 -23.06 -2.58 7.05
CA LEU A 13 -23.47 -1.17 6.98
C LEU A 13 -23.57 -0.68 5.54
N SER A 14 -22.67 -1.11 4.65
CA SER A 14 -22.66 -0.70 3.24
C SER A 14 -23.97 -1.00 2.51
N LYS A 15 -24.72 -2.02 2.96
CA LYS A 15 -26.03 -2.39 2.39
C LYS A 15 -27.18 -1.47 2.82
N LYS A 16 -26.93 -0.57 3.77
CA LYS A 16 -27.96 0.26 4.44
C LYS A 16 -27.76 1.76 4.23
N VAL A 17 -26.68 2.17 3.54
CA VAL A 17 -26.30 3.58 3.37
C VAL A 17 -25.83 3.84 1.94
N ASP A 18 -25.97 5.08 1.49
CA ASP A 18 -25.49 5.50 0.17
C ASP A 18 -24.00 5.86 0.15
N THR A 19 -23.41 6.12 1.32
CA THR A 19 -22.00 6.48 1.47
C THR A 19 -21.47 6.00 2.82
N LEU A 20 -20.28 5.39 2.81
CA LEU A 20 -19.59 4.93 4.01
C LEU A 20 -18.33 5.76 4.24
N ILE A 21 -18.25 6.42 5.40
CA ILE A 21 -17.07 7.19 5.79
C ILE A 21 -16.12 6.26 6.56
N VAL A 22 -14.94 6.04 6.01
CA VAL A 22 -13.89 5.22 6.60
C VAL A 22 -12.95 6.10 7.40
N ALA A 23 -13.02 6.01 8.73
CA ALA A 23 -12.17 6.77 9.63
C ALA A 23 -11.03 5.91 10.18
N GLY A 24 -9.79 6.18 9.76
CA GLY A 24 -8.66 5.32 10.14
C GLY A 24 -7.39 5.60 9.36
N GLY A 25 -6.55 4.57 9.22
CA GLY A 25 -5.35 4.61 8.36
C GLY A 25 -5.55 3.82 7.06
N ASP A 26 -4.48 3.72 6.27
CA ASP A 26 -4.51 3.00 4.97
C ASP A 26 -4.93 1.53 5.14
N GLY A 27 -4.53 0.87 6.23
CA GLY A 27 -4.95 -0.49 6.53
C GLY A 27 -6.45 -0.64 6.84
N THR A 28 -7.08 0.39 7.40
CA THR A 28 -8.53 0.44 7.64
C THR A 28 -9.27 0.59 6.32
N VAL A 29 -8.77 1.45 5.42
CA VAL A 29 -9.29 1.57 4.05
C VAL A 29 -9.17 0.24 3.31
N SER A 30 -8.03 -0.44 3.44
CA SER A 30 -7.80 -1.77 2.85
C SER A 30 -8.83 -2.80 3.33
N ASP A 31 -9.16 -2.81 4.62
CA ASP A 31 -10.18 -3.71 5.17
C ASP A 31 -11.56 -3.41 4.56
N VAL A 32 -11.93 -2.13 4.41
CA VAL A 32 -13.24 -1.74 3.85
C VAL A 32 -13.34 -2.03 2.35
N ILE A 33 -12.37 -1.68 1.51
CA ILE A 33 -12.45 -1.89 0.04
C ILE A 33 -12.57 -3.38 -0.34
N ASN A 34 -12.12 -4.26 0.55
CA ASN A 34 -12.21 -5.71 0.41
C ASN A 34 -13.48 -6.32 1.03
N ALA A 35 -14.25 -5.54 1.79
CA ALA A 35 -15.46 -6.00 2.49
C ALA A 35 -16.77 -5.49 1.87
N VAL A 36 -16.70 -4.42 1.07
CA VAL A 36 -17.88 -3.78 0.45
C VAL A 36 -17.96 -4.04 -1.05
N ASP A 37 -19.16 -3.84 -1.59
CA ASP A 37 -19.41 -3.87 -3.03
C ASP A 37 -18.57 -2.78 -3.76
N PRO A 38 -17.99 -3.06 -4.95
CA PRO A 38 -17.25 -2.06 -5.72
C PRO A 38 -18.01 -0.76 -6.02
N GLU A 39 -19.34 -0.82 -6.11
CA GLU A 39 -20.18 0.34 -6.42
C GLU A 39 -20.43 1.25 -5.20
N MET A 40 -20.08 0.79 -3.99
CA MET A 40 -20.23 1.55 -2.75
C MET A 40 -19.37 2.81 -2.77
N LYS A 41 -20.01 3.98 -2.57
CA LYS A 41 -19.30 5.24 -2.38
C LYS A 41 -18.63 5.26 -1.01
N LEU A 42 -17.32 5.46 -1.00
CA LEU A 42 -16.55 5.63 0.22
C LEU A 42 -16.14 7.09 0.38
N ALA A 43 -15.90 7.51 1.61
CA ALA A 43 -15.12 8.70 1.93
C ALA A 43 -14.01 8.32 2.91
N TYR A 44 -12.88 9.03 2.89
CA TYR A 44 -11.76 8.71 3.77
C TYR A 44 -11.48 9.84 4.76
N LEU A 45 -11.56 9.53 6.05
CA LEU A 45 -11.15 10.43 7.13
C LEU A 45 -9.81 9.95 7.71
N PRO A 46 -8.68 10.62 7.41
CA PRO A 46 -7.35 10.13 7.75
C PRO A 46 -7.03 10.32 9.24
N LEU A 47 -7.27 9.29 10.05
CA LEU A 47 -6.97 9.26 11.50
C LEU A 47 -5.76 8.40 11.86
N GLY A 48 -5.11 7.77 10.86
CA GLY A 48 -3.88 7.00 11.03
C GLY A 48 -2.62 7.86 11.08
N SER A 49 -1.48 7.23 11.41
CA SER A 49 -0.20 7.95 11.52
C SER A 49 0.43 8.30 10.17
N ALA A 50 0.28 7.43 9.16
CA ALA A 50 0.96 7.57 7.88
C ALA A 50 0.05 8.09 6.76
N CYS A 51 -1.18 7.57 6.66
CA CYS A 51 -2.26 8.00 5.75
C CYS A 51 -1.78 8.42 4.35
N ALA A 52 -1.07 7.53 3.66
CA ALA A 52 -0.51 7.79 2.34
C ALA A 52 -1.61 8.23 1.35
N LEU A 53 -2.75 7.53 1.36
CA LEU A 53 -3.88 7.89 0.49
C LEU A 53 -4.36 9.31 0.79
N GLY A 54 -4.55 9.66 2.07
CA GLY A 54 -5.06 10.97 2.46
C GLY A 54 -4.15 12.11 2.02
N GLN A 55 -2.84 11.89 2.07
CA GLN A 55 -1.84 12.85 1.56
C GLN A 55 -1.95 13.07 0.05
N VAL A 56 -2.15 12.00 -0.71
CA VAL A 56 -2.30 12.06 -2.17
C VAL A 56 -3.60 12.77 -2.56
N LEU A 57 -4.66 12.56 -1.79
CA LEU A 57 -5.95 13.22 -1.98
C LEU A 57 -5.99 14.66 -1.46
N GLY A 58 -4.90 15.14 -0.84
CA GLY A 58 -4.83 16.47 -0.25
C GLY A 58 -5.70 16.65 0.99
N LEU A 59 -6.16 15.56 1.62
CA LEU A 59 -6.99 15.61 2.81
C LEU A 59 -6.18 16.12 4.01
N PRO A 60 -6.67 17.14 4.74
CA PRO A 60 -5.98 17.69 5.90
C PRO A 60 -6.00 16.70 7.07
N PHE A 61 -4.99 16.76 7.93
CA PHE A 61 -4.96 15.97 9.18
C PHE A 61 -5.96 16.47 10.24
N ASN A 62 -6.45 17.71 10.11
CA ASN A 62 -7.48 18.23 11.00
C ASN A 62 -8.83 17.61 10.61
N VAL A 63 -9.46 16.92 11.57
CA VAL A 63 -10.69 16.15 11.37
C VAL A 63 -11.84 17.00 10.85
N GLU A 64 -12.04 18.20 11.39
CA GLU A 64 -13.13 19.09 10.96
C GLU A 64 -12.92 19.58 9.54
N LYS A 65 -11.69 19.96 9.19
CA LYS A 65 -11.35 20.37 7.82
C LYS A 65 -11.49 19.22 6.82
N ALA A 66 -11.09 18.01 7.21
CA ALA A 66 -11.23 16.82 6.36
C ALA A 66 -12.71 16.46 6.18
N ALA A 67 -13.51 16.53 7.25
CA ALA A 67 -14.94 16.32 7.18
C ALA A 67 -15.64 17.36 6.31
N ALA A 68 -15.24 18.64 6.38
CA ALA A 68 -15.76 19.69 5.50
C ALA A 68 -15.42 19.41 4.04
N GLN A 69 -14.17 19.02 3.74
CA GLN A 69 -13.76 18.66 2.39
C GLN A 69 -14.52 17.43 1.86
N ILE A 70 -14.73 16.40 2.69
CA ILE A 70 -15.54 15.24 2.31
C ILE A 70 -17.00 15.64 2.04
N ARG A 71 -17.58 16.49 2.89
CA ARG A 71 -18.97 16.96 2.76
C ARG A 71 -19.18 17.75 1.47
N ASP A 72 -18.24 18.62 1.14
CA ASP A 72 -18.32 19.51 -0.03
C ASP A 72 -17.67 18.88 -1.29
N GLY A 73 -17.10 17.68 -1.14
CA GLY A 73 -16.38 16.94 -2.17
C GLY A 73 -17.30 16.22 -3.16
N SER A 74 -16.68 15.59 -4.16
CA SER A 74 -17.40 14.85 -5.19
C SER A 74 -16.83 13.44 -5.34
N ALA A 75 -17.68 12.48 -5.71
CA ALA A 75 -17.22 11.12 -5.94
C ALA A 75 -16.34 11.07 -7.20
N ARG A 76 -15.12 10.55 -7.05
CA ARG A 76 -14.19 10.25 -8.14
C ARG A 76 -13.90 8.76 -8.18
N HIS A 77 -13.63 8.27 -9.39
CA HIS A 77 -13.24 6.88 -9.60
C HIS A 77 -11.71 6.78 -9.49
N LEU A 78 -11.25 5.86 -8.66
CA LEU A 78 -9.86 5.51 -8.45
C LEU A 78 -9.64 4.08 -8.92
N ASP A 79 -8.49 3.83 -9.53
CA ASP A 79 -8.06 2.48 -9.84
C ASP A 79 -7.54 1.78 -8.59
N LEU A 80 -7.71 0.46 -8.57
CA LEU A 80 -7.14 -0.41 -7.56
C LEU A 80 -6.18 -1.42 -8.17
N ILE A 81 -5.36 -2.03 -7.32
CA ILE A 81 -4.54 -3.20 -7.62
C ILE A 81 -5.32 -4.44 -7.20
N LEU A 82 -5.60 -5.37 -8.11
CA LEU A 82 -6.09 -6.70 -7.79
C LEU A 82 -4.91 -7.66 -7.59
N CYS A 83 -4.68 -8.06 -6.35
CA CYS A 83 -3.67 -9.04 -5.95
C CYS A 83 -4.26 -10.46 -6.02
N ASP A 84 -3.66 -11.31 -6.84
CA ASP A 84 -3.97 -12.74 -6.98
C ASP A 84 -5.47 -13.06 -7.18
N ASN A 85 -6.21 -12.18 -7.86
CA ASN A 85 -7.65 -12.29 -8.07
C ASN A 85 -8.50 -12.41 -6.78
N ASP A 86 -7.97 -11.95 -5.65
CA ASP A 86 -8.61 -12.07 -4.33
C ASP A 86 -8.67 -10.71 -3.61
N LYS A 87 -7.52 -10.06 -3.40
CA LYS A 87 -7.45 -8.83 -2.60
C LYS A 87 -7.24 -7.59 -3.43
N LYS A 88 -8.06 -6.57 -3.20
CA LYS A 88 -7.87 -5.22 -3.73
C LYS A 88 -6.90 -4.45 -2.83
N ALA A 89 -6.08 -3.59 -3.43
CA ALA A 89 -5.12 -2.75 -2.72
C ALA A 89 -4.88 -1.43 -3.45
N ILE A 90 -4.30 -0.45 -2.76
CA ILE A 90 -3.79 0.79 -3.35
C ILE A 90 -2.27 0.70 -3.51
N MET A 91 -1.62 0.01 -2.59
CA MET A 91 -0.19 -0.24 -2.55
C MET A 91 0.08 -1.69 -2.14
N ALA A 92 0.84 -2.40 -2.94
CA ALA A 92 1.35 -3.72 -2.64
C ALA A 92 2.88 -3.70 -2.60
N SER A 93 3.50 -4.48 -1.71
CA SER A 93 4.96 -4.61 -1.75
C SER A 93 5.46 -5.94 -1.19
N ILE A 94 6.57 -6.38 -1.78
CA ILE A 94 7.30 -7.57 -1.40
C ILE A 94 8.67 -7.13 -0.90
N GLY A 95 9.14 -7.74 0.18
CA GLY A 95 10.50 -7.60 0.64
C GLY A 95 10.63 -6.94 2.01
N ILE A 96 11.51 -5.95 2.15
CA ILE A 96 11.83 -5.36 3.46
C ILE A 96 10.58 -4.80 4.16
N ASN A 97 9.63 -4.23 3.42
CA ASN A 97 8.39 -3.67 3.95
C ASN A 97 7.53 -4.73 4.66
N SER A 98 7.31 -5.90 4.03
CA SER A 98 6.55 -6.97 4.65
C SER A 98 7.30 -7.61 5.83
N PHE A 99 8.63 -7.61 5.79
CA PHE A 99 9.44 -8.01 6.95
C PHE A 99 9.28 -7.05 8.14
N THR A 100 9.33 -5.73 7.89
CA THR A 100 9.09 -4.68 8.89
C THR A 100 7.73 -4.88 9.57
N LEU A 101 6.67 -5.06 8.77
CA LEU A 101 5.32 -5.26 9.29
C LEU A 101 5.20 -6.52 10.16
N ARG A 102 5.82 -7.64 9.75
CA ARG A 102 5.84 -8.85 10.57
C ARG A 102 6.58 -8.67 11.89
N MET A 103 7.66 -7.90 11.90
CA MET A 103 8.36 -7.58 13.15
C MET A 103 7.48 -6.71 14.04
N ARG A 104 6.85 -5.66 13.47
CA ARG A 104 5.87 -4.83 14.18
C ARG A 104 4.74 -5.66 14.79
N GLU A 105 4.13 -6.58 14.05
CA GLU A 105 3.05 -7.43 14.56
C GLU A 105 3.48 -8.30 15.73
N LYS A 106 4.70 -8.85 15.69
CA LYS A 106 5.27 -9.59 16.83
C LYS A 106 5.46 -8.69 18.05
N LEU A 107 5.93 -7.46 17.84
CA LEU A 107 6.16 -6.48 18.91
C LEU A 107 4.84 -5.99 19.53
N LEU A 108 3.79 -5.80 18.72
CA LEU A 108 2.45 -5.47 19.20
C LEU A 108 1.87 -6.58 20.09
N LYS A 109 2.10 -7.86 19.73
CA LYS A 109 1.64 -9.00 20.54
C LYS A 109 2.28 -9.09 21.92
N ILE A 110 3.47 -8.52 22.09
CA ILE A 110 4.17 -8.45 23.40
C ILE A 110 3.99 -7.09 24.08
N GLY A 111 3.05 -6.27 23.61
CA GLY A 111 2.64 -5.03 24.29
C GLY A 111 3.38 -3.75 23.85
N ILE A 112 4.32 -3.82 22.90
CA ILE A 112 4.98 -2.60 22.38
C ILE A 112 4.00 -1.87 21.46
N LYS A 113 3.69 -0.61 21.78
CA LYS A 113 2.60 0.12 21.11
C LYS A 113 3.06 0.88 19.86
N GLY A 114 2.15 0.97 18.90
CA GLY A 114 2.12 2.01 17.86
C GLY A 114 3.44 2.23 17.10
N GLY A 115 3.86 3.50 17.04
CA GLY A 115 5.04 3.93 16.29
C GLY A 115 6.36 3.34 16.80
N MET A 116 6.48 3.02 18.10
CA MET A 116 7.68 2.38 18.65
C MET A 116 7.89 0.98 18.07
N ALA A 117 6.82 0.18 18.00
CA ALA A 117 6.87 -1.14 17.36
C ALA A 117 7.25 -1.04 15.87
N TYR A 118 6.77 -0.01 15.18
CA TYR A 118 7.13 0.25 13.79
C TYR A 118 8.60 0.63 13.64
N GLY A 119 9.11 1.52 14.50
CA GLY A 119 10.52 1.93 14.51
C GLY A 119 11.46 0.76 14.76
N ILE A 120 11.22 -0.02 15.81
CA ILE A 120 11.99 -1.23 16.11
C ILE A 120 11.90 -2.24 14.95
N GLY A 121 10.71 -2.44 14.39
CA GLY A 121 10.50 -3.32 13.24
C GLY A 121 11.30 -2.89 12.02
N THR A 122 11.36 -1.58 11.74
CA THR A 122 12.09 -0.99 10.61
C THR A 122 13.59 -1.15 10.80
N THR A 123 14.11 -0.85 12.00
CA THR A 123 15.52 -1.05 12.34
C THR A 123 15.90 -2.54 12.22
N ALA A 124 15.07 -3.44 12.75
CA ALA A 124 15.30 -4.87 12.61
C ALA A 124 15.31 -5.31 11.14
N ALA A 125 14.42 -4.77 10.31
CA ALA A 125 14.38 -5.07 8.89
C ALA A 125 15.64 -4.59 8.16
N TYR A 126 16.14 -3.39 8.46
CA TYR A 126 17.38 -2.86 7.89
C TYR A 126 18.58 -3.78 8.11
N PHE A 127 18.73 -4.35 9.31
CA PHE A 127 19.86 -5.22 9.63
C PHE A 127 19.64 -6.71 9.32
N LYS A 128 18.40 -7.20 9.40
CA LYS A 128 18.11 -8.66 9.34
C LYS A 128 17.44 -9.12 8.05
N TYR A 129 16.88 -8.21 7.24
CA TYR A 129 16.22 -8.61 6.01
C TYR A 129 17.23 -9.20 5.02
N LYS A 130 16.88 -10.36 4.44
CA LYS A 130 17.67 -11.00 3.40
C LYS A 130 17.06 -10.68 2.04
N ARG A 131 17.85 -10.00 1.21
CA ARG A 131 17.53 -9.69 -0.19
C ARG A 131 17.20 -10.96 -0.96
N THR A 132 16.45 -10.81 -2.05
CA THR A 132 16.03 -11.95 -2.87
C THR A 132 16.10 -11.60 -4.34
N ASP A 133 16.31 -12.61 -5.17
CA ASP A 133 16.24 -12.44 -6.62
C ASP A 133 14.77 -12.47 -7.04
N VAL A 134 14.42 -11.56 -7.96
CA VAL A 134 13.04 -11.34 -8.39
C VAL A 134 13.01 -11.33 -9.92
N THR A 135 12.12 -12.13 -10.49
CA THR A 135 11.73 -12.05 -11.89
C THR A 135 10.38 -11.36 -11.98
N ILE A 136 10.28 -10.34 -12.81
CA ILE A 136 9.06 -9.56 -13.01
C ILE A 136 8.68 -9.69 -14.48
N ASN A 137 7.43 -10.10 -14.73
CA ASN A 137 6.79 -10.02 -16.03
C ASN A 137 5.79 -8.86 -15.97
N ALA A 138 5.99 -7.84 -16.79
CA ALA A 138 5.13 -6.66 -16.89
C ALA A 138 4.58 -6.59 -18.33
N ASP A 139 3.30 -6.90 -18.51
CA ASP A 139 2.63 -6.99 -19.82
C ASP A 139 3.40 -7.81 -20.89
N GLY A 140 4.04 -8.91 -20.47
CA GLY A 140 4.82 -9.80 -21.33
C GLY A 140 6.31 -9.50 -21.37
N GLU A 141 6.75 -8.32 -20.92
CA GLU A 141 8.16 -7.99 -20.78
C GLU A 141 8.74 -8.61 -19.50
N VAL A 142 9.63 -9.58 -19.65
CA VAL A 142 10.24 -10.29 -18.53
C VAL A 142 11.63 -9.76 -18.24
N PHE A 143 11.89 -9.40 -16.97
CA PHE A 143 13.21 -8.99 -16.51
C PHE A 143 13.51 -9.53 -15.12
N THR A 144 14.80 -9.79 -14.85
CA THR A 144 15.25 -10.39 -13.60
C THR A 144 16.24 -9.48 -12.89
N LEU A 145 15.95 -9.14 -11.64
CA LEU A 145 16.87 -8.42 -10.77
C LEU A 145 17.39 -9.34 -9.68
N ARG A 146 18.70 -9.27 -9.46
CA ARG A 146 19.35 -9.93 -8.31
C ARG A 146 19.38 -9.01 -7.11
N ASN A 147 19.40 -9.60 -5.91
CA ASN A 147 19.58 -8.88 -4.64
C ASN A 147 18.58 -7.72 -4.42
N VAL A 148 17.32 -7.91 -4.78
CA VAL A 148 16.25 -6.93 -4.57
C VAL A 148 15.95 -6.81 -3.07
N ILE A 149 15.87 -5.57 -2.58
CA ILE A 149 15.47 -5.24 -1.21
C ILE A 149 13.95 -5.08 -1.09
N THR A 150 13.32 -4.51 -2.10
CA THR A 150 11.86 -4.41 -2.19
C THR A 150 11.38 -4.30 -3.62
N THR A 151 10.22 -4.90 -3.89
CA THR A 151 9.43 -4.67 -5.09
C THR A 151 8.11 -4.05 -4.66
N ILE A 152 7.79 -2.87 -5.19
CA ILE A 152 6.59 -2.09 -4.89
C ILE A 152 5.71 -2.10 -6.14
N ILE A 153 4.40 -2.29 -5.96
CA ILE A 153 3.37 -2.13 -6.97
C ILE A 153 2.41 -1.07 -6.42
N ALA A 154 2.29 0.08 -7.09
CA ALA A 154 1.64 1.26 -6.53
C ALA A 154 0.61 1.88 -7.48
N LYS A 155 -0.47 2.41 -6.89
CA LYS A 155 -1.37 3.41 -7.48
C LYS A 155 -1.14 4.82 -6.93
N THR A 156 -0.29 4.98 -5.91
CA THR A 156 0.00 6.28 -5.28
C THR A 156 1.50 6.55 -5.25
N PRO A 157 1.94 7.81 -5.39
CA PRO A 157 3.37 8.14 -5.45
C PRO A 157 4.07 8.03 -4.10
N SER A 158 3.33 8.29 -3.02
CA SER A 158 3.82 8.18 -1.66
C SER A 158 3.65 6.78 -1.11
N PHE A 159 4.73 6.24 -0.55
CA PHE A 159 4.67 5.26 0.52
C PHE A 159 4.51 6.03 1.84
N GLY A 160 3.81 5.49 2.84
CA GLY A 160 3.39 6.21 4.06
C GLY A 160 4.40 7.20 4.66
N TYR A 161 3.90 8.21 5.38
CA TYR A 161 4.71 9.34 5.90
C TYR A 161 5.31 10.26 4.82
N ARG A 162 4.60 10.51 3.71
CA ARG A 162 5.02 11.39 2.60
C ARG A 162 6.33 10.97 1.91
N MET A 163 6.74 9.71 2.02
CA MET A 163 7.93 9.22 1.33
C MET A 163 7.60 8.99 -0.14
N ILE A 164 8.07 9.87 -1.03
CA ILE A 164 7.80 9.76 -2.47
C ILE A 164 8.74 8.74 -3.10
N LEU A 165 8.26 7.50 -3.25
CA LEU A 165 9.04 6.39 -3.79
C LEU A 165 8.76 6.10 -5.26
N VAL A 166 7.52 6.32 -5.72
CA VAL A 166 7.10 6.04 -7.10
C VAL A 166 6.46 7.30 -7.69
N PRO A 167 7.22 8.37 -7.96
CA PRO A 167 6.70 9.69 -8.33
C PRO A 167 5.71 9.68 -9.50
N GLU A 168 5.89 8.74 -10.42
CA GLU A 168 5.09 8.57 -11.63
C GLU A 168 3.73 7.93 -11.37
N ALA A 169 3.47 7.37 -10.18
CA ALA A 169 2.22 6.67 -9.88
C ALA A 169 1.01 7.60 -9.85
N GLY A 170 0.00 7.29 -10.68
CA GLY A 170 -1.28 7.98 -10.73
C GLY A 170 -2.41 7.11 -10.19
N ILE A 171 -3.43 7.72 -9.56
CA ILE A 171 -4.54 7.00 -8.91
C ILE A 171 -5.62 6.53 -9.89
N ASP A 172 -5.67 7.09 -11.10
CA ASP A 172 -6.74 6.93 -12.10
C ASP A 172 -6.20 6.82 -13.54
N ASP A 173 -4.92 6.51 -13.70
CA ASP A 173 -4.23 6.51 -14.98
C ASP A 173 -4.34 5.20 -15.77
N GLY A 174 -4.99 4.17 -15.21
CA GLY A 174 -5.19 2.87 -15.84
C GLY A 174 -4.00 1.92 -15.77
N TYR A 175 -2.95 2.23 -15.00
CA TYR A 175 -1.75 1.37 -14.92
C TYR A 175 -1.28 1.09 -13.49
N LEU A 176 -0.55 0.00 -13.34
CA LEU A 176 0.26 -0.32 -12.18
C LEU A 176 1.67 0.26 -12.35
N HIS A 177 2.19 0.84 -11.27
CA HIS A 177 3.56 1.35 -11.23
C HIS A 177 4.42 0.42 -10.40
N VAL A 178 5.35 -0.26 -11.06
CA VAL A 178 6.24 -1.25 -10.45
C VAL A 178 7.61 -0.64 -10.23
N LEU A 179 8.12 -0.73 -9.01
CA LEU A 179 9.48 -0.33 -8.66
C LEU A 179 10.20 -1.47 -7.93
N ALA A 180 11.27 -1.99 -8.51
CA ALA A 180 12.15 -2.98 -7.89
C ALA A 180 13.49 -2.34 -7.51
N VAL A 181 13.81 -2.32 -6.22
CA VAL A 181 15.01 -1.66 -5.70
C VAL A 181 16.06 -2.70 -5.34
N ASN A 182 17.27 -2.61 -5.88
CA ASN A 182 18.38 -3.55 -5.61
C ASN A 182 19.70 -2.87 -5.17
N VAL A 183 19.62 -1.63 -4.68
CA VAL A 183 20.81 -0.86 -4.25
C VAL A 183 21.33 -1.24 -2.86
N GLY A 184 22.58 -0.90 -2.55
CA GLY A 184 23.21 -1.14 -1.23
C GLY A 184 22.51 -0.42 -0.07
N TYR A 185 22.64 -0.93 1.16
CA TYR A 185 21.94 -0.43 2.35
C TYR A 185 22.20 1.06 2.66
N PHE A 186 23.44 1.54 2.48
CA PHE A 186 23.76 2.96 2.62
C PHE A 186 22.95 3.84 1.65
N ARG A 187 22.80 3.39 0.39
CA ARG A 187 22.00 4.10 -0.60
C ARG A 187 20.52 4.05 -0.27
N VAL A 188 20.03 2.94 0.31
CA VAL A 188 18.65 2.86 0.83
C VAL A 188 18.43 3.88 1.94
N ALA A 189 19.33 3.98 2.92
CA ALA A 189 19.21 4.95 4.01
C ALA A 189 19.24 6.40 3.50
N TYR A 190 20.17 6.72 2.60
CA TYR A 190 20.25 8.03 1.93
C TYR A 190 18.97 8.34 1.15
N ASN A 191 18.46 7.35 0.41
CA ASN A 191 17.22 7.48 -0.33
C ASN A 191 16.06 7.75 0.63
N ILE A 192 15.84 6.93 1.66
CA ILE A 192 14.75 7.17 2.62
C ILE A 192 14.80 8.61 3.16
N PHE A 193 15.97 9.10 3.57
CA PHE A 193 16.12 10.49 4.00
C PHE A 193 15.71 11.50 2.92
N LYS A 194 16.17 11.31 1.68
CA LYS A 194 15.82 12.17 0.54
C LYS A 194 14.32 12.13 0.21
N SER A 195 13.64 10.99 0.40
CA SER A 195 12.25 10.76 -0.03
C SER A 195 11.24 11.70 0.62
N PHE A 196 11.58 12.24 1.80
CA PHE A 196 10.75 13.19 2.53
C PHE A 196 10.77 14.59 1.92
N PHE A 197 11.78 14.90 1.11
CA PHE A 197 12.00 16.24 0.56
C PHE A 197 11.99 16.26 -0.98
N ALA A 198 12.31 15.14 -1.63
CA ALA A 198 12.39 15.04 -3.07
C ALA A 198 12.06 13.64 -3.59
N PRO A 199 11.48 13.53 -4.79
CA PRO A 199 11.35 12.28 -5.54
C PRO A 199 12.66 11.49 -5.61
N ILE A 200 12.54 10.15 -5.53
CA ILE A 200 13.66 9.23 -5.68
C ILE A 200 13.47 8.41 -6.93
N ARG A 201 14.54 8.34 -7.72
CA ARG A 201 14.64 7.43 -8.86
C ARG A 201 15.75 6.45 -8.56
N THR A 202 15.41 5.31 -7.97
CA THR A 202 16.39 4.26 -7.68
C THR A 202 15.73 2.91 -7.78
N GLY A 203 16.34 2.02 -8.55
CA GLY A 203 15.78 0.73 -8.91
C GLY A 203 15.29 0.71 -10.36
N GLU A 204 14.71 -0.41 -10.74
CA GLU A 204 14.07 -0.60 -12.04
C GLU A 204 12.59 -0.25 -11.92
N TYR A 205 12.14 0.68 -12.76
CA TYR A 205 10.76 1.11 -12.85
C TYR A 205 10.11 0.55 -14.11
N ARG A 206 8.86 0.09 -14.00
CA ARG A 206 8.00 -0.29 -15.13
C ARG A 206 6.57 0.16 -14.90
N LYS A 207 5.87 0.41 -15.99
CA LYS A 207 4.44 0.73 -16.04
C LYS A 207 3.74 -0.39 -16.80
N ALA A 208 2.70 -0.99 -16.25
CA ALA A 208 2.01 -2.12 -16.86
C ALA A 208 0.58 -2.28 -16.33
N THR A 209 -0.28 -2.98 -17.05
CA THR A 209 -1.65 -3.33 -16.63
C THR A 209 -1.70 -4.65 -15.87
N ASN A 210 -0.83 -5.59 -16.25
CA ASN A 210 -0.67 -6.91 -15.65
C ASN A 210 0.78 -7.13 -15.24
N VAL A 211 0.99 -7.56 -14.00
CA VAL A 211 2.32 -7.80 -13.44
C VAL A 211 2.33 -9.14 -12.72
N ALA A 212 3.26 -10.02 -13.10
CA ALA A 212 3.56 -11.22 -12.33
C ALA A 212 4.97 -11.12 -11.72
N VAL A 213 5.08 -11.43 -10.44
CA VAL A 213 6.34 -11.39 -9.69
C VAL A 213 6.65 -12.79 -9.19
N THR A 214 7.79 -13.33 -9.63
CA THR A 214 8.31 -14.64 -9.21
C THR A 214 9.58 -14.45 -8.40
N LEU A 215 9.65 -15.13 -7.26
CA LEU A 215 10.72 -15.01 -6.27
C LEU A 215 11.50 -16.32 -6.18
N LYS A 216 12.82 -16.21 -5.98
CA LYS A 216 13.67 -17.38 -5.72
C LYS A 216 13.25 -18.15 -4.46
N GLU A 217 12.85 -17.41 -3.42
CA GLU A 217 12.39 -17.97 -2.15
C GLU A 217 11.04 -17.37 -1.75
N PRO A 218 10.20 -18.09 -0.99
CA PRO A 218 8.92 -17.54 -0.57
C PRO A 218 9.10 -16.29 0.30
N ARG A 219 8.36 -15.24 0.00
CA ARG A 219 8.29 -13.99 0.79
C ARG A 219 6.84 -13.65 1.09
N PHE A 220 6.66 -12.79 2.09
CA PHE A 220 5.35 -12.24 2.39
C PHE A 220 5.06 -11.06 1.46
N LEU A 221 3.83 -11.00 0.97
CA LEU A 221 3.24 -9.83 0.35
C LEU A 221 2.53 -9.00 1.43
N GLN A 222 2.78 -7.69 1.43
CA GLN A 222 1.95 -6.75 2.16
C GLN A 222 1.09 -5.93 1.20
N ILE A 223 -0.12 -5.61 1.63
CA ILE A 223 -1.07 -4.74 0.94
C ILE A 223 -1.52 -3.65 1.93
N ASP A 224 -1.37 -2.38 1.56
CA ASP A 224 -1.80 -1.20 2.33
C ASP A 224 -1.43 -1.23 3.84
N GLY A 225 -0.26 -1.76 4.19
CA GLY A 225 0.20 -1.85 5.58
C GLY A 225 -0.21 -3.12 6.33
N ASN A 226 -0.83 -4.09 5.64
CA ASN A 226 -1.29 -5.36 6.19
C ASN A 226 -0.59 -6.55 5.52
N ILE A 227 -0.29 -7.61 6.27
CA ILE A 227 0.24 -8.86 5.70
C ILE A 227 -0.90 -9.64 5.04
N TYR A 228 -0.71 -10.03 3.77
CA TYR A 228 -1.67 -10.87 3.04
C TYR A 228 -1.27 -12.35 3.11
N LYS A 229 -0.28 -12.78 2.32
CA LYS A 229 0.16 -14.19 2.31
C LYS A 229 1.65 -14.35 2.01
N LYS A 230 2.16 -15.57 2.21
CA LYS A 230 3.53 -15.97 1.87
C LYS A 230 3.51 -16.90 0.66
N ALA A 231 4.17 -16.50 -0.43
CA ALA A 231 4.26 -17.29 -1.65
C ALA A 231 5.57 -17.01 -2.39
N LYS A 232 5.85 -17.78 -3.44
CA LYS A 232 6.92 -17.49 -4.40
C LYS A 232 6.43 -16.68 -5.60
N GLU A 233 5.13 -16.68 -5.86
CA GLU A 233 4.53 -16.05 -7.03
C GLU A 233 3.37 -15.18 -6.58
N PHE A 234 3.26 -14.01 -7.19
CA PHE A 234 2.19 -13.05 -6.98
C PHE A 234 1.79 -12.44 -8.32
N LYS A 235 0.50 -12.27 -8.55
CA LYS A 235 -0.07 -11.61 -9.72
C LYS A 235 -0.78 -10.34 -9.30
N PHE A 236 -0.62 -9.30 -10.10
CA PHE A 236 -1.22 -8.00 -9.90
C PHE A 236 -1.86 -7.55 -11.21
N THR A 237 -3.11 -7.09 -11.14
CA THR A 237 -3.84 -6.54 -12.28
C THR A 237 -4.43 -5.20 -11.90
N VAL A 238 -4.38 -4.22 -12.79
CA VAL A 238 -5.10 -2.96 -12.57
C VAL A 238 -6.61 -3.18 -12.66
N LEU A 239 -7.37 -2.56 -11.76
CA LEU A 239 -8.81 -2.45 -11.82
C LEU A 239 -9.19 -0.98 -12.04
N PRO A 240 -9.37 -0.55 -13.30
CA PRO A 240 -9.68 0.83 -13.59
C PRO A 240 -10.98 1.29 -12.94
N GLY A 241 -10.95 2.43 -12.26
CA GLY A 241 -12.13 3.04 -11.64
C GLY A 241 -12.90 2.18 -10.62
N ALA A 242 -12.26 1.16 -10.04
CA ALA A 242 -12.92 0.19 -9.17
C ALA A 242 -13.26 0.69 -7.75
N LEU A 243 -12.86 1.91 -7.40
CA LEU A 243 -13.21 2.56 -6.14
C LEU A 243 -13.86 3.92 -6.39
N LYS A 244 -15.08 4.12 -5.89
CA LYS A 244 -15.72 5.45 -5.82
C LYS A 244 -15.39 6.12 -4.50
N LEU A 245 -14.57 7.16 -4.52
CA LEU A 245 -14.12 7.87 -3.33
C LEU A 245 -14.51 9.35 -3.37
N ILE A 246 -15.06 9.85 -2.26
CA ILE A 246 -15.42 11.26 -2.06
C ILE A 246 -14.29 11.95 -1.28
N PHE A 247 -13.77 13.04 -1.85
CA PHE A 247 -12.76 13.93 -1.27
C PHE A 247 -12.71 15.26 -2.02
#